data_AF-A0ABF7R032-F1
#
_entry.id   AF-A0ABF7R032-F1
#
_cell.length_a   1.000
_cell.length_b   1.000
_cell.length_c   1.000
_cell.angle_alpha   90.00
_cell.angle_beta   90.00
_cell.angle_gamma   90.00
#
_symmetry.space_group_name_H-M   'P 1'
#
loop_
_entity.id
_entity.type
_entity.pdbx_description
1 polymer ?
#
loop_
_entity_poly.entity_id
_entity_poly.type
_entity_poly.pdbx_seq_one_letter_code
_entity_poly.pdbx_strand_id
1 'polypeptide(L)'
;MQDSSLHSVESTQIFNGHITEDIIYQEFVKMGMQDFIANDLSKRYYRNELTYKDIEYLESNFNLKLEMLECSLKSEIISVKTELDTKIDIVRNELKTDIASVNNEVSLVRKDMEINNVELDGKLDKAILELKSTLRLHGWMFGTLITLSIGISLTLISIVYSLLNR
;
A
#
# COMPACT_ATOMS: atom_id res chain seq x y z
N MET A 1 -49.99 -55.93 32.18
CA MET A 1 -51.19 -55.53 32.95
C MET A 1 -50.85 -54.30 33.77
N GLN A 2 -51.24 -53.11 33.30
CA GLN A 2 -51.81 -52.07 34.14
C GLN A 2 -52.38 -50.98 33.22
N ASP A 3 -53.71 -50.92 33.17
CA ASP A 3 -54.50 -49.85 32.59
C ASP A 3 -54.28 -48.55 33.39
N SER A 4 -54.17 -47.43 32.67
CA SER A 4 -54.37 -46.11 33.26
C SER A 4 -55.03 -45.20 32.22
N SER A 5 -56.36 -45.28 32.24
CA SER A 5 -57.36 -44.27 31.89
C SER A 5 -56.93 -43.15 30.94
N LEU A 6 -57.32 -43.31 29.66
CA LEU A 6 -57.60 -42.21 28.76
C LEU A 6 -58.62 -41.28 29.42
N HIS A 7 -58.17 -40.12 29.91
CA HIS A 7 -59.06 -38.98 30.07
C HIS A 7 -59.54 -38.61 28.67
N SER A 8 -60.85 -38.76 28.45
CA SER A 8 -61.52 -38.38 27.22
C SER A 8 -61.23 -36.90 26.94
N VAL A 9 -60.40 -36.66 25.92
CA VAL A 9 -60.32 -35.36 25.26
C VAL A 9 -61.72 -35.10 24.73
N GLU A 10 -62.44 -34.18 25.37
CA GLU A 10 -63.71 -33.69 24.89
C GLU A 10 -63.57 -33.34 23.41
N SER A 11 -64.51 -33.87 22.63
CA SER A 11 -64.64 -33.72 21.20
C SER A 11 -64.30 -32.30 20.73
N THR A 12 -63.17 -32.15 20.03
CA THR A 12 -62.87 -30.92 19.28
C THR A 12 -63.89 -30.81 18.15
N GLN A 13 -64.97 -30.05 18.37
CA GLN A 13 -65.86 -29.66 17.28
C GLN A 13 -65.06 -28.80 16.30
N ILE A 14 -64.80 -29.32 15.11
CA ILE A 14 -64.17 -28.56 14.03
C ILE A 14 -65.20 -27.52 13.57
N PHE A 15 -64.96 -26.27 13.93
CA PHE A 15 -65.82 -25.15 13.58
C PHE A 15 -65.65 -24.79 12.09
N ASN A 16 -66.65 -25.11 11.27
CA ASN A 16 -66.68 -24.86 9.82
C ASN A 16 -67.27 -23.49 9.43
N GLY A 17 -67.39 -22.54 10.37
CA GLY A 17 -67.91 -21.18 10.15
C GLY A 17 -66.85 -20.09 10.31
N HIS A 18 -67.20 -18.83 10.00
CA HIS A 18 -66.37 -17.67 10.37
C HIS A 18 -66.46 -17.43 11.88
N ILE A 19 -65.31 -17.37 12.56
CA ILE A 19 -65.25 -17.06 14.00
C ILE A 19 -65.65 -15.59 14.17
N THR A 20 -66.58 -15.31 15.09
CA THR A 20 -67.00 -13.94 15.45
C THR A 20 -66.61 -13.63 16.89
N GLU A 21 -66.56 -12.34 17.24
CA GLU A 21 -66.31 -11.88 18.61
C GLU A 21 -67.27 -12.52 19.63
N ASP A 22 -68.56 -12.64 19.26
CA ASP A 22 -69.60 -13.22 20.13
C ASP A 22 -69.37 -14.72 20.37
N ILE A 23 -68.91 -15.46 19.35
CA ILE A 23 -68.56 -16.88 19.52
C ILE A 23 -67.40 -17.02 20.52
N ILE A 24 -66.36 -16.20 20.38
CA ILE A 24 -65.20 -16.21 21.29
C ILE A 24 -65.64 -15.82 22.71
N TYR A 25 -66.50 -14.81 22.86
CA TYR A 25 -67.06 -14.38 24.13
C TYR A 25 -67.80 -15.51 24.85
N GLN A 26 -68.73 -16.18 24.16
CA GLN A 26 -69.53 -17.27 24.72
C GLN A 26 -68.65 -18.44 25.16
N GLU A 27 -67.60 -18.77 24.40
CA GLU A 27 -66.64 -19.81 24.79
C GLU A 27 -65.88 -19.43 26.07
N PHE A 28 -65.43 -18.18 26.23
CA PHE A 28 -64.80 -17.74 27.47
C PHE A 28 -65.75 -17.77 28.68
N VAL A 29 -67.02 -17.41 28.51
CA VAL A 29 -68.03 -17.50 29.58
C VAL A 29 -68.30 -18.96 29.96
N LYS A 30 -68.40 -19.87 28.99
CA LYS A 30 -68.54 -21.33 29.24
C LYS A 30 -67.36 -21.90 30.02
N MET A 31 -66.16 -21.35 29.83
CA MET A 31 -64.95 -21.72 30.59
C MET A 31 -64.94 -21.12 32.02
N GLY A 32 -65.98 -20.39 32.43
CA GLY A 32 -66.09 -19.81 33.77
C GLY A 32 -65.42 -18.45 33.95
N MET A 33 -65.07 -17.77 32.85
CA MET A 33 -64.51 -16.41 32.90
C MET A 33 -65.60 -15.38 33.26
N GLN A 34 -65.26 -14.39 34.09
CA GLN A 34 -66.19 -13.31 34.44
C GLN A 34 -66.58 -12.49 33.19
N ASP A 35 -67.85 -12.12 33.05
CA ASP A 35 -68.41 -11.43 31.86
C ASP A 35 -67.57 -10.24 31.39
N PHE A 36 -67.06 -9.41 32.31
CA PHE A 36 -66.25 -8.25 31.92
C PHE A 36 -64.89 -8.65 31.34
N ILE A 37 -64.27 -9.72 31.85
CA ILE A 37 -62.99 -10.25 31.35
C ILE A 37 -63.25 -10.94 30.01
N ALA A 38 -64.28 -11.76 29.91
CA ALA A 38 -64.65 -12.46 28.68
C ALA A 38 -64.93 -11.47 27.53
N ASN A 39 -65.65 -10.37 27.80
CA ASN A 39 -65.97 -9.33 26.82
C ASN A 39 -64.76 -8.49 26.39
N ASP A 40 -63.83 -8.23 27.30
CA ASP A 40 -62.57 -7.53 26.95
C ASP A 40 -61.65 -8.46 26.13
N LEU A 41 -61.49 -9.70 26.56
CA LEU A 41 -60.58 -10.65 25.92
C LEU A 41 -61.09 -11.11 24.55
N SER A 42 -62.41 -11.31 24.37
CA SER A 42 -63.00 -11.70 23.09
C SER A 42 -62.74 -10.67 21.99
N LYS A 43 -62.85 -9.37 22.32
CA LYS A 43 -62.51 -8.25 21.42
C LYS A 43 -61.04 -8.26 21.02
N ARG A 44 -60.16 -8.40 22.01
CA ARG A 44 -58.70 -8.44 21.79
C ARG A 44 -58.29 -9.63 20.93
N TYR A 45 -58.88 -10.80 21.17
CA TYR A 45 -58.63 -12.01 20.40
C TYR A 45 -59.17 -11.90 18.97
N TYR A 46 -60.42 -11.45 18.80
CA TYR A 46 -61.03 -11.27 17.49
C TYR A 46 -60.27 -10.25 16.62
N ARG A 47 -59.72 -9.20 17.24
CA ARG A 47 -58.95 -8.15 16.58
C ARG A 47 -57.44 -8.42 16.53
N ASN A 48 -56.96 -9.55 17.06
CA ASN A 48 -55.53 -9.87 17.15
C ASN A 48 -54.66 -8.77 17.77
N GLU A 49 -55.21 -7.98 18.70
CA GLU A 49 -54.52 -6.82 19.28
C GLU A 49 -53.20 -7.21 19.96
N LEU A 50 -53.15 -8.41 20.55
CA LEU A 50 -51.93 -8.93 21.17
C LEU A 50 -50.85 -9.28 20.13
N THR A 51 -51.25 -9.94 19.04
CA THR A 51 -50.36 -10.32 17.93
C THR A 51 -49.74 -9.10 17.25
N TYR A 52 -50.53 -8.06 17.01
CA TYR A 52 -50.01 -6.82 16.40
C TYR A 52 -48.98 -6.14 17.28
N LYS A 53 -49.23 -6.09 18.60
CA LYS A 53 -48.30 -5.50 19.56
C LYS A 53 -46.97 -6.27 19.64
N ASP A 54 -47.02 -7.59 19.60
CA ASP A 54 -45.81 -8.43 19.58
C ASP A 54 -45.01 -8.24 18.28
N ILE A 55 -45.69 -8.10 17.14
CA ILE A 55 -45.05 -7.80 15.84
C ILE A 55 -44.38 -6.42 15.88
N GLU A 56 -45.07 -5.39 16.39
CA GLU A 56 -44.52 -4.03 16.52
C GLU A 56 -43.28 -4.02 17.44
N TYR A 57 -43.32 -4.78 18.54
CA TYR A 57 -42.17 -4.95 19.42
C TYR A 57 -40.98 -5.62 18.71
N LEU A 58 -41.23 -6.68 17.95
CA LEU A 58 -40.20 -7.37 17.16
C LEU A 58 -39.61 -6.44 16.10
N GLU A 59 -40.45 -5.72 15.37
CA GLU A 59 -40.03 -4.73 14.37
C GLU A 59 -39.12 -3.68 14.99
N SER A 60 -39.53 -3.09 16.11
CA SER A 60 -38.71 -2.12 16.85
C SER A 60 -37.37 -2.72 17.30
N ASN A 61 -37.37 -3.95 17.83
CA ASN A 61 -36.15 -4.62 18.27
C ASN A 61 -35.19 -4.90 17.10
N PHE A 62 -35.71 -5.34 15.96
CA PHE A 62 -34.92 -5.60 14.76
C PHE A 62 -34.34 -4.32 14.18
N ASN A 63 -35.14 -3.26 14.08
CA ASN A 63 -34.67 -1.96 13.59
C ASN A 63 -33.54 -1.42 14.47
N LEU A 64 -33.69 -1.46 15.80
CA LEU A 64 -32.62 -1.05 16.72
C LEU A 64 -31.34 -1.88 16.54
N LYS A 65 -31.45 -3.21 16.39
CA LYS A 65 -30.28 -4.06 16.14
C LYS A 65 -29.60 -3.77 14.80
N LEU A 66 -30.38 -3.49 13.76
CA LEU A 66 -29.85 -3.12 12.46
C LEU A 66 -29.13 -1.77 12.51
N GLU A 67 -29.71 -0.76 13.16
CA GLU A 67 -29.07 0.55 13.35
C GLU A 67 -27.75 0.42 14.12
N MET A 68 -27.73 -0.38 15.20
CA MET A 68 -26.50 -0.63 15.97
C MET A 68 -25.43 -1.32 15.12
N LEU A 69 -25.82 -2.32 14.31
CA LEU A 69 -24.91 -3.02 13.42
C LEU A 69 -24.35 -2.08 12.33
N GLU A 70 -25.20 -1.26 11.72
CA GLU A 70 -24.78 -0.27 10.72
C GLU A 70 -23.80 0.73 11.32
N CYS A 71 -24.09 1.24 12.53
CA CYS A 71 -23.19 2.13 13.25
C CYS A 71 -21.84 1.49 13.56
N SER A 72 -21.83 0.22 14.01
CA SER A 72 -20.60 -0.53 14.29
C SER A 72 -19.76 -0.71 13.03
N LEU A 73 -20.36 -1.19 11.95
CA LEU A 73 -19.67 -1.41 10.67
C LEU A 73 -19.11 -0.11 10.09
N LYS A 74 -19.89 0.97 10.15
CA LYS A 74 -19.43 2.29 9.72
C LYS A 74 -18.23 2.77 10.54
N SER A 75 -18.25 2.54 11.85
CA SER A 75 -17.13 2.90 12.72
C SER A 75 -15.87 2.09 12.40
N GLU A 76 -16.00 0.78 12.18
CA GLU A 76 -14.88 -0.09 11.79
C GLU A 76 -14.29 0.32 10.45
N ILE A 77 -15.13 0.62 9.45
CA ILE A 77 -14.68 1.08 8.13
C ILE A 77 -13.90 2.39 8.26
N ILE A 78 -14.39 3.34 9.05
CA ILE A 78 -13.69 4.61 9.30
C ILE A 78 -12.34 4.35 9.99
N SER A 79 -12.31 3.49 11.01
CA SER A 79 -11.09 3.14 11.72
C SER A 79 -10.03 2.55 10.77
N VAL A 80 -10.41 1.54 9.98
CA VAL A 80 -9.50 0.91 9.00
C VAL A 80 -9.02 1.93 7.96
N LYS A 81 -9.91 2.79 7.46
CA LYS A 81 -9.53 3.86 6.52
C LYS A 81 -8.48 4.79 7.13
N THR A 82 -8.69 5.26 8.36
CA THR A 82 -7.74 6.15 9.05
C THR A 82 -6.40 5.50 9.32
N GLU A 83 -6.38 4.19 9.66
CA GLU A 83 -5.15 3.44 9.83
C GLU A 83 -4.39 3.30 8.50
N LEU A 84 -5.09 3.00 7.40
CA LEU A 84 -4.49 2.92 6.07
C LEU A 84 -3.94 4.26 5.61
N ASP A 85 -4.69 5.35 5.76
CA ASP A 85 -4.23 6.70 5.41
C ASP A 85 -2.94 7.03 6.17
N THR A 86 -2.90 6.73 7.48
CA THR A 86 -1.70 6.93 8.31
C THR A 86 -0.50 6.10 7.83
N LYS A 87 -0.71 4.80 7.54
CA LYS A 87 0.36 3.92 7.03
C LYS A 87 0.89 4.40 5.68
N ILE A 88 0.01 4.86 4.79
CA ILE A 88 0.39 5.40 3.50
C ILE A 88 1.25 6.67 3.67
N ASP A 89 0.89 7.56 4.58
CA ASP A 89 1.65 8.79 4.82
C ASP A 89 3.02 8.51 5.43
N ILE A 90 3.13 7.52 6.33
CA ILE A 90 4.43 7.07 6.86
C ILE A 90 5.32 6.58 5.71
N VAL A 91 4.85 5.65 4.89
CA VAL A 91 5.63 5.10 3.76
C VAL A 91 6.02 6.19 2.76
N ARG A 92 5.14 7.15 2.48
CA ARG A 92 5.46 8.29 1.60
C ARG A 92 6.60 9.14 2.17
N ASN A 93 6.60 9.40 3.47
CA ASN A 93 7.63 10.21 4.11
C ASN A 93 8.98 9.47 4.19
N GLU A 94 8.96 8.17 4.46
CA GLU A 94 10.15 7.31 4.40
C GLU A 94 10.76 7.33 3.00
N LEU A 95 9.97 7.04 1.96
CA LEU A 95 10.43 7.07 0.57
C LEU A 95 10.96 8.45 0.15
N LYS A 96 10.33 9.54 0.60
CA LYS A 96 10.81 10.90 0.33
C LYS A 96 12.19 11.14 0.95
N THR A 97 12.42 10.60 2.14
CA THR A 97 13.71 10.71 2.86
C THR A 97 14.79 9.89 2.17
N ASP A 98 14.46 8.65 1.76
CA ASP A 98 15.38 7.78 1.04
C ASP A 98 15.79 8.39 -0.32
N ILE A 99 14.84 8.94 -1.07
CA ILE A 99 15.11 9.65 -2.33
C ILE A 99 16.03 10.85 -2.09
N ALA A 100 15.81 11.62 -1.02
CA ALA A 100 16.67 12.75 -0.67
C ALA A 100 18.11 12.29 -0.34
N SER A 101 18.24 11.18 0.40
CA SER A 101 19.54 10.58 0.72
C SER A 101 20.29 10.14 -0.53
N VAL A 102 19.63 9.37 -1.41
CA VAL A 102 20.21 8.91 -2.68
C VAL A 102 20.61 10.09 -3.57
N ASN A 103 19.79 11.13 -3.64
CA ASN A 103 20.14 12.34 -4.41
C ASN A 103 21.40 13.03 -3.87
N ASN A 104 21.57 13.07 -2.55
CA ASN A 104 22.78 13.61 -1.93
C ASN A 104 24.01 12.75 -2.24
N GLU A 105 23.91 11.43 -2.12
CA GLU A 105 25.00 10.51 -2.49
C GLU A 105 25.39 10.64 -3.97
N VAL A 106 24.42 10.71 -4.88
CA VAL A 106 24.67 10.94 -6.30
C VAL A 106 25.36 12.28 -6.55
N SER A 107 24.97 13.33 -5.81
CA SER A 107 25.62 14.64 -5.90
C SER A 107 27.09 14.60 -5.44
N LEU A 108 27.39 13.84 -4.38
CA LEU A 108 28.76 13.66 -3.90
C LEU A 108 29.61 12.90 -4.94
N VAL A 109 29.09 11.79 -5.48
CA VAL A 109 29.77 11.01 -6.51
C VAL A 109 30.06 11.86 -7.76
N ARG A 110 29.13 12.72 -8.18
CA ARG A 110 29.36 13.64 -9.31
C ARG A 110 30.50 14.62 -9.03
N LYS A 111 30.55 15.17 -7.80
CA LYS A 111 31.63 16.07 -7.38
C LYS A 111 32.98 15.36 -7.35
N ASP A 112 33.04 14.14 -6.82
CA ASP A 112 34.27 13.35 -6.79
C ASP A 112 34.76 13.03 -8.21
N MET A 113 33.84 12.74 -9.13
CA MET A 113 34.17 12.52 -10.54
C MET A 113 34.72 13.78 -11.22
N GLU A 114 34.14 14.95 -10.93
CA GLU A 114 34.64 16.24 -11.43
C GLU A 114 36.06 16.54 -10.92
N ILE A 115 36.31 16.31 -9.62
CA ILE A 115 37.64 16.47 -9.02
C ILE A 115 38.65 15.53 -9.68
N ASN A 116 38.30 14.25 -9.85
CA ASN A 116 39.17 13.27 -10.49
C ASN A 116 39.49 13.67 -11.94
N ASN A 117 38.53 14.22 -12.67
CA ASN A 117 38.75 14.69 -14.04
C ASN A 117 39.77 15.85 -14.07
N VAL A 118 39.63 16.83 -13.18
CA VAL A 118 40.57 17.96 -13.05
C VAL A 118 41.98 17.46 -12.66
N GLU A 119 42.08 16.49 -11.76
CA GLU A 119 43.38 15.91 -11.38
C GLU A 119 44.04 15.17 -12.55
N LEU A 120 43.25 14.43 -13.35
CA LEU A 120 43.74 13.74 -14.54
C LEU A 120 44.23 14.73 -15.61
N ASP A 121 43.49 15.81 -15.86
CA ASP A 121 43.90 16.87 -16.79
C ASP A 121 45.24 17.48 -16.34
N GLY A 122 45.41 17.79 -15.06
CA GLY A 122 46.68 18.31 -14.52
C GLY A 122 47.84 17.33 -14.64
N LYS A 123 47.61 16.03 -14.42
CA LYS A 123 48.62 14.98 -14.64
C LYS A 123 49.00 14.85 -16.11
N LEU A 124 48.03 14.94 -17.01
CA LEU A 124 48.25 14.89 -18.46
C LEU A 124 49.08 16.09 -18.93
N ASP A 125 48.73 17.29 -18.50
CA ASP A 125 49.49 18.51 -18.83
C ASP A 125 50.94 18.41 -18.37
N LYS A 126 51.18 17.91 -17.16
CA LYS A 126 52.53 17.68 -16.65
C LYS A 126 53.31 16.68 -17.52
N ALA A 127 52.70 15.55 -17.86
CA ALA A 127 53.34 14.53 -18.70
C ALA A 127 53.68 15.07 -20.10
N ILE A 128 52.80 15.88 -20.70
CA ILE A 128 53.03 16.54 -21.99
C ILE A 128 54.22 17.51 -21.90
N LEU A 129 54.31 18.31 -20.84
CA LEU A 129 55.42 19.23 -20.61
C LEU A 129 56.76 18.50 -20.46
N GLU A 130 56.79 17.43 -19.66
CA GLU A 130 57.97 16.59 -19.47
C GLU A 130 58.44 15.97 -20.81
N LEU A 131 57.51 15.39 -21.59
CA LEU A 131 57.80 14.82 -22.90
C LEU A 131 58.32 15.88 -23.89
N LYS A 132 57.66 17.05 -23.96
CA LYS A 132 58.06 18.15 -24.83
C LYS A 132 59.47 18.67 -24.50
N SER A 133 59.78 18.78 -23.21
CA SER A 133 61.12 19.21 -22.77
C SER A 133 62.20 18.19 -23.14
N THR A 134 61.89 16.90 -23.00
CA THR A 134 62.79 15.78 -23.34
C THR A 134 63.03 15.71 -24.84
N LEU A 135 61.99 15.81 -25.66
CA LEU A 135 62.10 15.86 -27.13
C LEU A 135 62.92 17.05 -27.59
N ARG A 136 62.74 18.23 -26.98
CA ARG A 136 63.52 19.44 -27.31
C ARG A 136 65.02 19.23 -27.01
N LEU A 137 65.34 18.59 -25.88
CA LEU A 137 66.72 18.26 -25.51
C LEU A 137 67.33 17.27 -26.50
N HIS A 138 66.63 16.18 -26.82
CA HIS A 138 67.08 15.20 -27.80
C HIS A 138 67.28 15.82 -29.18
N GLY A 139 66.32 16.64 -29.65
CA GLY A 139 66.44 17.36 -30.92
C GLY A 139 67.69 18.25 -30.97
N TRP A 140 68.01 18.93 -29.86
CA TRP A 140 69.22 19.73 -29.75
C TRP A 140 70.50 18.89 -29.78
N MET A 141 70.54 17.76 -29.05
CA MET A 141 71.66 16.82 -29.06
C MET A 141 71.88 16.16 -30.43
N PHE A 142 70.82 15.78 -31.13
CA PHE A 142 70.92 15.25 -32.48
C PHE A 142 71.48 16.29 -33.44
N GLY A 143 71.11 17.57 -33.28
CA GLY A 143 71.69 18.67 -34.05
C GLY A 143 73.21 18.74 -33.92
N THR A 144 73.74 18.68 -32.69
CA THR A 144 75.20 18.71 -32.45
C THR A 144 75.90 17.42 -32.93
N LEU A 145 75.25 16.27 -32.79
CA LEU A 145 75.78 15.00 -33.28
C LEU A 145 75.87 14.96 -34.82
N ILE A 146 74.85 15.49 -35.52
CA ILE A 146 74.83 15.58 -36.98
C ILE A 146 75.94 16.53 -37.47
N THR A 147 76.08 17.72 -36.87
CA THR A 147 77.11 18.69 -37.30
C THR A 147 78.52 18.13 -37.11
N LEU A 148 78.79 17.44 -36.01
CA LEU A 148 80.05 16.75 -35.77
C LEU A 148 80.32 15.66 -36.83
N SER A 149 79.31 14.85 -37.13
CA SER A 149 79.41 13.75 -38.10
C SER A 149 79.70 14.26 -39.53
N ILE A 150 79.06 15.36 -39.93
CA ILE A 150 79.31 16.02 -41.22
C ILE A 150 80.73 16.60 -41.27
N GLY A 151 81.17 17.25 -40.19
CA GLY A 151 82.52 17.81 -40.09
C GLY A 151 83.61 16.76 -40.24
N ILE A 152 83.50 15.63 -39.51
CA ILE A 152 84.44 14.50 -39.62
C ILE A 152 84.46 13.96 -41.06
N SER A 153 83.29 13.72 -41.66
CA SER A 153 83.18 13.21 -43.02
C SER A 153 83.87 14.12 -44.05
N LEU A 154 83.68 15.44 -43.95
CA LEU A 154 84.35 16.42 -44.82
C LEU A 154 85.87 16.38 -44.67
N THR A 155 86.38 16.34 -43.44
CA THR A 155 87.84 16.24 -43.21
C THR A 155 88.44 14.96 -43.79
N LEU A 156 87.74 13.82 -43.65
CA LEU A 156 88.17 12.54 -44.22
C LEU A 156 88.19 12.58 -45.75
N ILE A 157 87.16 13.14 -46.38
CA ILE A 157 87.11 13.31 -47.85
C ILE A 157 88.29 14.16 -48.33
N SER A 158 88.59 15.26 -47.63
CA SER A 158 89.75 16.11 -47.96
C SER A 158 91.08 15.35 -47.88
N ILE A 159 91.27 14.52 -46.84
CA ILE A 159 92.47 13.68 -46.69
C ILE A 159 92.57 12.66 -47.83
N VAL A 160 91.49 11.95 -48.15
CA VAL A 160 91.45 10.97 -49.24
C VAL A 160 91.76 11.62 -50.59
N TYR A 161 91.16 12.78 -50.88
CA TYR A 161 91.43 13.53 -52.11
C TYR A 161 92.90 13.95 -52.21
N SER A 162 93.49 14.42 -51.11
CA SER A 162 94.92 14.77 -51.04
C SER A 162 95.85 13.58 -51.25
N LEU A 163 95.45 12.36 -50.85
CA LEU A 163 96.25 11.15 -51.04
C LEU A 163 96.14 10.59 -52.46
N LEU A 164 94.98 10.71 -53.11
CA LEU A 164 94.74 10.21 -54.47
C LEU A 164 95.33 11.11 -55.57
N ASN A 165 95.42 12.42 -55.34
CA ASN A 165 95.94 13.39 -56.31
C ASN A 165 97.46 13.66 -56.13
N ARG A 166 98.17 12.70 -55.54
CA ARG A 166 99.61 12.74 -55.29
C ARG A 166 100.30 11.71 -56.18
#